data_AF-A0A1I1Q708-F1
#
_entry.id   AF-A0A1I1Q708-F1
#
_cell.length_a   1.000
_cell.length_b   1.000
_cell.length_c   1.000
_cell.angle_alpha   90.00
_cell.angle_beta   90.00
_cell.angle_gamma   90.00
#
_symmetry.space_group_name_H-M   'P 1'
#
loop_
_entity.id
_entity.type
_entity.pdbx_description
1 polymer ?
#
loop_
_entity_poly.entity_id
_entity_poly.type
_entity_poly.pdbx_seq_one_letter_code
_entity_poly.pdbx_strand_id
1 'polypeptide(L)'
;MKLAHTLLLLFVTVTFKVFAQSPEKMSYQAIIRAQDNSLVVNSRISLKIIVHQGAATGTNVYQETHSVNTNGNGLVSLEIGTGTIVTGNFSQIAWDKGPYFIETQVDVKGGTNYNITGVTQLLSVPYALYAKTAGSTTATASRAVIVSFTSSRNIAVADINNTIECTTTSTLTLTSDFGSMAVGETINLEAHNGAVLTIQAASGVALNYTAGGSGKFTSTAGNVRFGFLRKTGANSYIISGQ
;
A
#
# COMPACT_ATOMS: atom_id res chain seq x y z
N MET A 1 29.08 -34.73 3.53
CA MET A 1 27.79 -34.53 2.82
C MET A 1 26.74 -33.76 3.64
N LYS A 2 26.58 -34.02 4.96
CA LYS A 2 25.60 -33.30 5.81
C LYS A 2 25.85 -31.78 5.90
N LEU A 3 27.12 -31.37 6.01
CA LEU A 3 27.50 -29.94 6.08
C LEU A 3 27.10 -29.13 4.83
N ALA A 4 27.17 -29.74 3.64
CA ALA A 4 26.80 -29.11 2.38
C ALA A 4 25.28 -28.90 2.24
N HIS A 5 24.49 -29.84 2.78
CA HIS A 5 23.02 -29.72 2.77
C HIS A 5 22.53 -28.69 3.79
N THR A 6 23.21 -28.56 4.94
CA THR A 6 22.93 -27.51 5.93
C THR A 6 23.27 -26.12 5.39
N LEU A 7 24.37 -25.98 4.65
CA LEU A 7 24.74 -24.71 4.00
C LEU A 7 23.76 -24.33 2.88
N LEU A 8 23.27 -25.31 2.13
CA LEU A 8 22.24 -25.12 1.10
C LEU A 8 20.89 -24.70 1.70
N LEU A 9 20.49 -25.27 2.85
CA LEU A 9 19.27 -24.88 3.57
C LEU A 9 19.36 -23.47 4.19
N LEU A 10 20.55 -23.05 4.63
CA LEU A 10 20.80 -21.69 5.15
C LEU A 10 20.73 -20.62 4.05
N PHE A 11 21.07 -20.97 2.81
CA PHE A 11 21.01 -20.05 1.67
C PHE A 11 19.55 -19.80 1.20
N VAL A 12 18.63 -20.73 1.47
CA VAL A 12 17.21 -20.65 1.06
C VAL A 12 16.37 -19.75 1.98
N THR A 13 16.86 -19.36 3.17
CA THR A 13 16.10 -18.56 4.16
C THR A 13 16.44 -17.07 4.18
N VAL A 14 17.37 -16.59 3.35
CA VAL A 14 17.67 -15.16 3.25
C VAL A 14 16.65 -14.48 2.34
N THR A 15 15.52 -14.08 2.92
CA THR A 15 14.60 -13.14 2.28
C THR A 15 15.15 -11.73 2.46
N PHE A 16 15.80 -11.20 1.43
CA PHE A 16 16.18 -9.80 1.39
C PHE A 16 14.91 -8.94 1.44
N LYS A 17 14.69 -8.25 2.57
CA LYS A 17 13.73 -7.16 2.67
C LYS A 17 14.27 -6.00 1.84
N VAL A 18 13.94 -5.96 0.56
CA VAL A 18 14.25 -4.82 -0.29
C VAL A 18 13.26 -3.71 0.06
N PHE A 19 13.73 -2.65 0.71
CA PHE A 19 12.95 -1.45 0.93
C PHE A 19 12.88 -0.67 -0.39
N ALA A 20 11.78 -0.79 -1.12
CA ALA A 20 11.48 0.10 -2.23
C ALA A 20 10.94 1.43 -1.67
N GLN A 21 11.79 2.20 -0.98
CA GLN A 21 11.43 3.55 -0.59
C GLN A 21 11.69 4.47 -1.79
N SER A 22 10.67 5.24 -2.16
CA SER A 22 10.86 6.36 -3.09
C SER A 22 11.92 7.29 -2.49
N PRO A 23 12.88 7.78 -3.28
CA PRO A 23 13.84 8.76 -2.80
C PRO A 23 13.13 9.93 -2.12
N GLU A 24 13.53 10.26 -0.89
CA GLU A 24 12.97 11.36 -0.10
C GLU A 24 13.57 12.71 -0.54
N LYS A 25 13.50 12.99 -1.84
CA LYS A 25 14.04 14.19 -2.47
C LYS A 25 13.35 14.50 -3.80
N MET A 26 13.40 15.75 -4.24
CA MET A 26 12.81 16.21 -5.51
C MET A 26 13.81 17.01 -6.34
N SER A 27 13.90 16.77 -7.64
CA SER A 27 14.70 17.61 -8.53
C SER A 27 14.11 19.02 -8.65
N TYR A 28 14.96 20.04 -8.60
CA TYR A 28 14.59 21.45 -8.72
C TYR A 28 15.56 22.20 -9.63
N GLN A 29 15.02 23.05 -10.49
CA GLN A 29 15.77 23.91 -11.39
C GLN A 29 15.19 25.31 -11.39
N ALA A 30 16.08 26.32 -11.39
CA ALA A 30 15.68 27.72 -11.43
C ALA A 30 16.69 28.55 -12.22
N ILE A 31 16.21 29.57 -12.92
CA ILE A 31 17.05 30.59 -13.55
C ILE A 31 17.11 31.79 -12.61
N ILE A 32 18.32 32.18 -12.23
CA ILE A 32 18.57 33.23 -11.26
C ILE A 32 18.80 34.55 -11.98
N ARG A 33 17.98 35.54 -11.64
CA ARG A 33 18.11 36.92 -12.12
C ARG A 33 18.34 37.87 -10.95
N ALA A 34 19.21 38.85 -11.15
CA ALA A 34 19.40 39.93 -10.19
C ALA A 34 18.24 40.93 -10.25
N GLN A 35 18.24 41.92 -9.35
CA GLN A 35 17.17 42.91 -9.22
C GLN A 35 17.03 43.81 -10.47
N ASP A 36 18.12 43.98 -11.23
CA ASP A 36 18.14 44.67 -12.53
C ASP A 36 17.71 43.75 -13.70
N ASN A 37 17.22 42.54 -13.40
CA ASN A 37 16.81 41.50 -14.34
C ASN A 37 17.96 40.86 -15.16
N SER A 38 19.22 41.19 -14.85
CA SER A 38 20.38 40.52 -15.46
C SER A 38 20.51 39.07 -14.97
N LEU A 39 21.06 38.19 -15.80
CA LEU A 39 21.34 36.80 -15.40
C LEU A 39 22.53 36.76 -14.43
N VAL A 40 22.36 36.05 -13.32
CA VAL A 40 23.47 35.74 -12.41
C VAL A 40 24.17 34.50 -12.95
N VAL A 41 25.25 34.69 -13.71
CA VAL A 41 25.95 33.59 -14.41
C VAL A 41 27.25 33.20 -13.70
N ASN A 42 27.63 31.92 -13.77
CA ASN A 42 28.89 31.38 -13.26
C ASN A 42 29.28 31.83 -11.83
N SER A 43 28.29 32.13 -10.99
CA SER A 43 28.47 32.72 -9.67
C SER A 43 28.07 31.72 -8.58
N ARG A 44 28.79 31.76 -7.45
CA ARG A 44 28.39 31.01 -6.25
C ARG A 44 27.32 31.81 -5.52
N ILE A 45 26.18 31.19 -5.28
CA ILE A 45 25.02 31.79 -4.62
C ILE A 45 24.55 30.91 -3.46
N SER A 46 23.71 31.50 -2.61
CA SER A 46 23.02 30.80 -1.53
C SER A 46 21.53 30.77 -1.84
N LEU A 47 20.92 29.60 -1.72
CA LEU A 47 19.49 29.38 -1.89
C LEU A 47 18.89 28.90 -0.58
N LYS A 48 17.69 29.38 -0.28
CA LYS A 48 16.83 28.85 0.76
C LYS A 48 15.55 28.36 0.13
N ILE A 49 15.21 27.10 0.40
CA ILE A 49 13.97 26.47 -0.05
C ILE A 49 13.06 26.34 1.16
N ILE A 50 11.81 26.79 1.03
CA ILE A 50 10.78 26.70 2.05
C ILE A 50 9.56 26.02 1.44
N VAL A 51 9.00 25.04 2.14
CA VAL A 51 7.76 24.35 1.76
C VAL A 51 6.64 24.90 2.63
N HIS A 52 5.68 25.58 2.00
CA HIS A 52 4.46 26.07 2.65
C HIS A 52 3.29 25.12 2.40
N GLN A 53 2.48 24.86 3.43
CA GLN A 53 1.22 24.12 3.32
C GLN A 53 0.01 25.05 3.21
N GLY A 54 -0.95 24.68 2.37
CA GLY A 54 -2.27 25.33 2.25
C GLY A 54 -2.31 26.56 1.35
N ALA A 55 -1.33 27.46 1.48
CA ALA A 55 -1.23 28.69 0.67
C ALA A 55 0.23 29.08 0.41
N ALA A 56 0.45 30.01 -0.54
CA ALA A 56 1.77 30.52 -0.90
C ALA A 56 2.56 31.10 0.28
N THR A 57 1.87 31.67 1.26
CA THR A 57 2.44 32.19 2.52
C THR A 57 1.90 31.41 3.72
N GLY A 58 1.55 30.13 3.52
CA GLY A 58 0.97 29.27 4.55
C GLY A 58 2.00 28.78 5.56
N THR A 59 1.65 27.75 6.32
CA THR A 59 2.54 27.20 7.35
C THR A 59 3.82 26.64 6.73
N ASN A 60 4.99 27.09 7.20
CA ASN A 60 6.28 26.49 6.86
C ASN A 60 6.38 25.11 7.51
N VAL A 61 6.35 24.05 6.69
CA VAL A 61 6.48 22.67 7.16
C VAL A 61 7.89 22.10 6.96
N TYR A 62 8.70 22.75 6.13
CA TYR A 62 10.07 22.33 5.87
C TYR A 62 10.90 23.47 5.27
N GLN A 63 12.15 23.59 5.71
CA GLN A 63 13.10 24.57 5.19
C GLN A 63 14.52 24.01 5.16
N GLU A 64 15.23 24.28 4.07
CA GLU A 64 16.64 23.93 3.89
C GLU A 64 17.41 25.02 3.13
N THR A 65 18.73 24.98 3.23
CA THR A 65 19.63 25.87 2.48
C THR A 65 20.61 25.09 1.60
N HIS A 66 21.03 25.73 0.51
CA HIS A 66 21.97 25.20 -0.46
C HIS A 66 22.99 26.28 -0.84
N SER A 67 24.25 25.89 -1.02
CA SER A 67 25.29 26.74 -1.61
C SER A 67 25.67 26.15 -2.96
N VAL A 68 25.24 26.78 -4.05
CA VAL A 68 25.37 26.23 -5.42
C VAL A 68 25.99 27.25 -6.38
N ASN A 69 26.42 26.77 -7.54
CA ASN A 69 26.92 27.61 -8.62
C ASN A 69 25.89 27.66 -9.75
N THR A 70 25.55 28.87 -10.21
CA THR A 70 24.82 29.06 -11.46
C THR A 70 25.71 28.72 -12.66
N ASN A 71 25.17 28.19 -13.75
CA ASN A 71 25.93 27.99 -15.00
C ASN A 71 25.94 29.26 -15.88
N GLY A 72 26.47 29.14 -17.10
CA GLY A 72 26.54 30.24 -18.08
C GLY A 72 25.19 30.82 -18.54
N ASN A 73 24.08 30.13 -18.25
CA ASN A 73 22.71 30.58 -18.53
C ASN A 73 21.99 31.09 -17.26
N GLY A 74 22.71 31.19 -16.13
CA GLY A 74 22.13 31.54 -14.84
C GLY A 74 21.26 30.43 -14.22
N LEU A 75 21.33 29.21 -14.75
CA LEU A 75 20.57 28.06 -14.25
C LEU A 75 21.26 27.43 -13.04
N VAL A 76 20.47 27.07 -12.04
CA VAL A 76 20.84 26.15 -10.96
C VAL A 76 20.06 24.85 -11.10
N SER A 77 20.69 23.74 -10.70
CA SER A 77 20.08 22.42 -10.57
C SER A 77 20.44 21.85 -9.20
N LEU A 78 19.43 21.45 -8.42
CA LEU A 78 19.62 20.85 -7.10
C LEU A 78 18.54 19.81 -6.80
N GLU A 79 18.71 19.11 -5.69
CA GLU A 79 17.72 18.19 -5.15
C GLU A 79 17.17 18.77 -3.84
N ILE A 80 15.89 19.08 -3.80
CA ILE A 80 15.21 19.50 -2.56
C ILE A 80 15.13 18.28 -1.63
N GLY A 81 15.48 18.45 -0.36
CA GLY A 81 15.54 17.38 0.64
C GLY A 81 16.96 16.89 0.94
N THR A 82 17.97 17.41 0.23
CA THR A 82 19.39 17.07 0.45
C THR A 82 20.22 18.25 0.96
N GLY A 83 19.60 19.40 1.20
CA GLY A 83 20.27 20.61 1.67
C GLY A 83 20.59 20.57 3.16
N THR A 84 21.13 21.69 3.67
CA THR A 84 21.28 21.86 5.12
C THR A 84 19.93 22.21 5.72
N ILE A 85 19.36 21.28 6.49
CA ILE A 85 18.03 21.44 7.10
C ILE A 85 18.07 22.58 8.12
N VAL A 86 17.10 23.49 8.01
CA VAL A 86 16.87 24.57 8.98
C VAL A 86 15.62 24.28 9.82
N THR A 87 14.58 23.69 9.24
CA THR A 87 13.33 23.38 9.93
C THR A 87 12.64 22.18 9.30
N GLY A 88 11.98 21.36 10.13
CA GLY A 88 11.19 20.22 9.68
C GLY A 88 12.01 19.01 9.26
N ASN A 89 11.33 17.99 8.77
CA ASN A 89 11.91 16.77 8.21
C ASN A 89 11.18 16.44 6.92
N PHE A 90 11.91 16.37 5.81
CA PHE A 90 11.33 16.20 4.47
C PHE A 90 10.52 14.91 4.34
N SER A 91 10.96 13.83 4.99
CA SER A 91 10.28 12.52 4.96
C SER A 91 8.99 12.47 5.75
N GLN A 92 8.81 13.42 6.68
CA GLN A 92 7.64 13.50 7.54
C GLN A 92 6.60 14.50 7.02
N ILE A 93 6.83 15.14 5.88
CA ILE A 93 5.83 16.01 5.24
C ILE A 93 4.66 15.13 4.80
N ALA A 94 3.47 15.44 5.29
CA ALA A 94 2.24 14.74 4.95
C ALA A 94 1.73 15.16 3.56
N TRP A 95 2.44 14.75 2.49
CA TRP A 95 2.18 15.17 1.10
C TRP A 95 0.72 14.94 0.62
N ASP A 96 -0.04 14.07 1.29
CA ASP A 96 -1.47 13.83 1.07
C ASP A 96 -2.38 14.97 1.58
N LYS A 97 -1.86 15.86 2.43
CA LYS A 97 -2.55 17.02 3.01
C LYS A 97 -2.29 18.31 2.26
N GLY A 98 -1.96 18.22 0.97
CA GLY A 98 -1.75 19.37 0.10
C GLY A 98 -2.99 20.29 0.03
N PRO A 99 -2.86 21.47 -0.60
CA PRO A 99 -1.78 21.86 -1.51
C PRO A 99 -0.49 22.30 -0.80
N TYR A 100 0.62 22.25 -1.53
CA TYR A 100 1.93 22.71 -1.08
C TYR A 100 2.54 23.71 -2.06
N PHE A 101 3.38 24.60 -1.56
CA PHE A 101 4.07 25.64 -2.33
C PHE A 101 5.56 25.63 -1.98
N ILE A 102 6.41 25.83 -2.99
CA ILE A 102 7.85 26.06 -2.83
C ILE A 102 8.11 27.55 -2.93
N GLU A 103 8.58 28.13 -1.83
CA GLU A 103 9.24 29.43 -1.82
C GLU A 103 10.75 29.23 -1.97
N THR A 104 11.35 29.96 -2.91
CA THR A 104 12.79 30.03 -3.12
C THR A 104 13.27 31.44 -2.82
N GLN A 105 14.21 31.55 -1.90
CA GLN A 105 14.90 32.80 -1.61
C GLN A 105 16.37 32.71 -2.03
N VAL A 106 16.94 33.80 -2.56
CA VAL A 106 18.31 33.81 -3.11
C VAL A 106 19.13 34.96 -2.54
N ASP A 107 20.37 34.66 -2.16
CA ASP A 107 21.45 35.63 -1.97
C ASP A 107 22.52 35.40 -3.06
N VAL A 108 22.62 36.35 -3.98
CA VAL A 108 23.52 36.28 -5.15
C VAL A 108 25.00 36.39 -4.77
N LYS A 109 25.32 36.82 -3.55
CA LYS A 109 26.69 36.90 -3.02
C LYS A 109 27.06 35.66 -2.20
N GLY A 110 26.15 34.69 -2.08
CA GLY A 110 26.40 33.46 -1.31
C GLY A 110 26.30 33.61 0.21
N GLY A 111 25.73 34.73 0.68
CA GLY A 111 25.51 34.98 2.11
C GLY A 111 24.15 34.51 2.62
N THR A 112 23.64 35.23 3.61
CA THR A 112 22.33 34.98 4.25
C THR A 112 21.33 36.13 4.04
N ASN A 113 21.67 37.11 3.21
CA ASN A 113 20.85 38.26 2.89
C ASN A 113 19.98 37.96 1.67
N TYR A 114 18.99 37.10 1.85
CA TYR A 114 18.12 36.67 0.77
C TYR A 114 17.20 37.80 0.32
N ASN A 115 17.45 38.34 -0.89
CA ASN A 115 16.79 39.54 -1.40
C ASN A 115 15.96 39.30 -2.67
N ILE A 116 16.04 38.10 -3.26
CA ILE A 116 15.19 37.67 -4.37
C ILE A 116 14.32 36.53 -3.85
N THR A 117 13.00 36.60 -4.10
CA THR A 117 12.04 35.59 -3.65
C THR A 117 11.10 35.21 -4.78
N GLY A 118 10.79 33.93 -4.91
CA GLY A 118 9.75 33.41 -5.81
C GLY A 118 8.98 32.28 -5.16
N VAL A 119 7.66 32.23 -5.35
CA VAL A 119 6.79 31.19 -4.81
C VAL A 119 6.06 30.48 -5.94
N THR A 120 6.06 29.16 -5.93
CA THR A 120 5.38 28.31 -6.93
C THR A 120 4.59 27.21 -6.25
N GLN A 121 3.40 26.88 -6.76
CA GLN A 121 2.64 25.75 -6.25
C GLN A 121 3.25 24.43 -6.74
N LEU A 122 3.35 23.44 -5.86
CA LEU A 122 3.64 22.06 -6.25
C LEU A 122 2.39 21.44 -6.87
N LEU A 123 2.49 21.11 -8.16
CA LEU A 123 1.45 20.40 -8.89
C LEU A 123 1.91 18.96 -9.16
N SER A 124 0.95 18.05 -9.29
CA SER A 124 1.25 16.66 -9.63
C SER A 124 1.86 16.54 -11.02
N VAL A 125 2.93 15.75 -11.14
CA VAL A 125 3.48 15.32 -12.43
C VAL A 125 2.70 14.11 -12.99
N PRO A 126 2.74 13.83 -14.31
CA PRO A 126 1.96 12.74 -14.91
C PRO A 126 2.17 11.36 -14.26
N TYR A 127 3.39 11.02 -13.86
CA TYR A 127 3.68 9.76 -13.16
C TYR A 127 3.04 9.71 -11.75
N ALA A 128 3.02 10.82 -11.02
CA ALA A 128 2.38 10.92 -9.72
C ALA A 128 0.84 10.81 -9.83
N LEU A 129 0.25 11.31 -10.92
CA LEU A 129 -1.18 11.13 -11.21
C LEU A 129 -1.53 9.65 -11.45
N TYR A 130 -0.67 8.90 -12.12
CA TYR A 130 -0.85 7.46 -12.30
C TYR A 130 -0.74 6.68 -10.98
N ALA A 131 0.17 7.11 -10.09
CA ALA A 131 0.34 6.51 -8.75
C ALA A 131 -0.85 6.74 -7.80
N LYS A 132 -1.72 7.73 -8.04
CA LYS A 132 -2.99 7.94 -7.29
C LYS A 132 -3.88 6.70 -7.31
N THR A 133 -3.84 5.92 -8.39
CA THR A 133 -4.58 4.68 -8.55
C THR A 133 -3.99 3.51 -7.76
N ALA A 134 -2.69 3.56 -7.46
CA ALA A 134 -1.98 2.52 -6.70
C ALA A 134 -1.97 2.77 -5.18
N GLY A 135 -2.09 4.03 -4.74
CA GLY A 135 -2.18 4.42 -3.33
C GLY A 135 -3.54 4.14 -2.67
N SER A 136 -4.55 3.74 -3.44
CA SER A 136 -5.86 3.29 -2.93
C SER A 136 -5.85 1.81 -2.53
N THR A 137 -4.75 1.33 -1.92
CA THR A 137 -4.78 0.08 -1.15
C THR A 137 -5.01 0.43 0.32
N THR A 138 -6.15 1.05 0.61
CA THR A 138 -6.76 1.08 1.95
C THR A 138 -7.14 -0.30 2.46
N ALA A 139 -6.84 -1.37 1.73
CA ALA A 139 -6.80 -2.70 2.27
C ALA A 139 -5.67 -2.77 3.30
N THR A 140 -5.99 -2.43 4.55
CA THR A 140 -5.39 -3.14 5.69
C THR A 140 -5.34 -4.60 5.26
N ALA A 141 -4.16 -5.22 5.23
CA ALA A 141 -4.05 -6.63 4.87
C ALA A 141 -5.09 -7.38 5.72
N SER A 142 -6.19 -7.82 5.09
CA SER A 142 -7.29 -8.43 5.81
C SER A 142 -6.74 -9.77 6.26
N ARG A 143 -6.30 -9.85 7.51
CA ARG A 143 -5.94 -11.14 8.10
C ARG A 143 -7.24 -11.94 8.13
N ALA A 144 -7.22 -13.14 7.56
CA ALA A 144 -8.33 -14.06 7.74
C ALA A 144 -8.55 -14.26 9.25
N VAL A 145 -9.80 -14.22 9.68
CA VAL A 145 -10.22 -14.57 11.05
C VAL A 145 -10.79 -15.98 11.08
N ILE A 146 -10.83 -16.57 12.28
CA ILE A 146 -11.50 -17.85 12.53
C ILE A 146 -12.95 -17.57 12.94
N VAL A 147 -13.89 -18.17 12.22
CA VAL A 147 -15.34 -18.09 12.46
C VAL A 147 -15.83 -19.46 12.89
N SER A 148 -15.78 -19.70 14.21
CA SER A 148 -16.19 -20.98 14.80
C SER A 148 -17.71 -21.13 14.84
N PHE A 149 -18.20 -22.35 14.63
CA PHE A 149 -19.61 -22.68 14.83
C PHE A 149 -19.81 -24.14 15.29
N THR A 150 -20.89 -24.33 16.05
CA THR A 150 -21.24 -25.60 16.72
C THR A 150 -22.63 -26.13 16.34
N SER A 151 -23.37 -25.39 15.52
CA SER A 151 -24.70 -25.76 15.04
C SER A 151 -24.87 -25.39 13.57
N SER A 152 -25.67 -26.17 12.85
CA SER A 152 -25.93 -25.93 11.42
C SER A 152 -26.47 -24.51 11.18
N ARG A 153 -25.93 -23.84 10.16
CA ARG A 153 -26.29 -22.47 9.80
C ARG A 153 -26.15 -22.23 8.29
N ASN A 154 -26.65 -21.08 7.85
CA ASN A 154 -26.42 -20.60 6.49
C ASN A 154 -25.05 -19.92 6.38
N ILE A 155 -24.54 -19.83 5.15
CA ILE A 155 -23.42 -18.97 4.79
C ILE A 155 -23.71 -17.51 5.18
N ALA A 156 -22.69 -16.84 5.70
CA ALA A 156 -22.78 -15.46 6.19
C ALA A 156 -21.66 -14.59 5.61
N VAL A 157 -21.87 -13.28 5.59
CA VAL A 157 -20.87 -12.30 5.08
C VAL A 157 -19.54 -12.42 5.83
N ALA A 158 -19.59 -12.74 7.12
CA ALA A 158 -18.40 -12.94 7.95
C ALA A 158 -17.54 -14.15 7.52
N ASP A 159 -18.06 -15.09 6.74
CA ASP A 159 -17.30 -16.26 6.27
C ASP A 159 -16.37 -15.92 5.10
N ILE A 160 -16.70 -14.88 4.34
CA ILE A 160 -16.03 -14.51 3.10
C ILE A 160 -14.58 -14.11 3.38
N ASN A 161 -13.64 -14.72 2.64
CA ASN A 161 -12.20 -14.58 2.77
C ASN A 161 -11.65 -14.95 4.17
N ASN A 162 -12.40 -15.72 4.95
CA ASN A 162 -12.05 -16.18 6.29
C ASN A 162 -11.99 -17.71 6.40
N THR A 163 -11.60 -18.20 7.57
CA THR A 163 -11.64 -19.63 7.92
C THR A 163 -12.88 -19.91 8.77
N ILE A 164 -13.71 -20.85 8.34
CA ILE A 164 -14.79 -21.38 9.18
C ILE A 164 -14.29 -22.62 9.93
N GLU A 165 -14.62 -22.69 11.21
CA GLU A 165 -14.18 -23.76 12.10
C GLU A 165 -15.41 -24.51 12.64
N CYS A 166 -15.59 -25.75 12.21
CA CYS A 166 -16.66 -26.64 12.65
C CYS A 166 -16.13 -27.54 13.77
N THR A 167 -16.52 -27.27 15.01
CA THR A 167 -16.07 -28.02 16.20
C THR A 167 -17.09 -29.06 16.69
N THR A 168 -18.29 -29.06 16.12
CA THR A 168 -19.34 -30.06 16.36
C THR A 168 -20.01 -30.39 15.04
N THR A 169 -20.28 -31.68 14.77
CA THR A 169 -20.87 -32.13 13.50
C THR A 169 -22.07 -31.28 13.09
N SER A 170 -21.91 -30.51 12.01
CA SER A 170 -22.83 -29.47 11.58
C SER A 170 -22.81 -29.29 10.07
N THR A 171 -23.85 -28.62 9.55
CA THR A 171 -23.98 -28.28 8.13
C THR A 171 -23.90 -26.77 7.92
N LEU A 172 -23.05 -26.33 6.98
CA LEU A 172 -23.12 -25.00 6.39
C LEU A 172 -23.94 -25.09 5.10
N THR A 173 -25.03 -24.33 5.04
CA THR A 173 -25.89 -24.28 3.84
C THR A 173 -25.52 -23.09 2.96
N LEU A 174 -25.17 -23.35 1.70
CA LEU A 174 -25.01 -22.33 0.67
C LEU A 174 -26.39 -21.94 0.15
N THR A 175 -26.84 -20.73 0.50
CA THR A 175 -28.17 -20.23 0.14
C THR A 175 -28.19 -19.71 -1.29
N SER A 176 -29.37 -19.74 -1.92
CA SER A 176 -29.59 -19.03 -3.19
C SER A 176 -29.39 -17.53 -2.99
N ASP A 177 -28.95 -16.86 -4.05
CA ASP A 177 -28.83 -15.41 -4.16
C ASP A 177 -27.94 -14.77 -3.09
N PHE A 178 -26.93 -15.51 -2.62
CA PHE A 178 -25.87 -14.98 -1.76
C PHE A 178 -24.91 -14.09 -2.56
N GLY A 179 -25.38 -12.88 -2.86
CA GLY A 179 -24.70 -11.87 -3.67
C GLY A 179 -23.61 -11.09 -2.94
N SER A 180 -23.52 -11.21 -1.61
CA SER A 180 -22.45 -10.58 -0.83
C SER A 180 -21.07 -11.15 -1.12
N MET A 181 -20.99 -12.41 -1.57
CA MET A 181 -19.76 -13.03 -2.01
C MET A 181 -19.59 -12.82 -3.51
N ALA A 182 -18.48 -12.21 -3.93
CA ALA A 182 -18.12 -11.99 -5.31
C ALA A 182 -17.49 -13.23 -5.95
N VAL A 183 -17.55 -13.34 -7.28
CA VAL A 183 -16.89 -14.41 -8.03
C VAL A 183 -15.38 -14.33 -7.79
N GLY A 184 -14.78 -15.45 -7.40
CA GLY A 184 -13.35 -15.54 -7.06
C GLY A 184 -13.06 -15.48 -5.57
N GLU A 185 -13.96 -14.95 -4.74
CA GLU A 185 -13.81 -14.99 -3.28
C GLU A 185 -13.89 -16.41 -2.74
N THR A 186 -13.33 -16.59 -1.54
CA THR A 186 -13.01 -17.91 -1.00
C THR A 186 -13.43 -18.04 0.46
N ILE A 187 -13.55 -19.29 0.93
CA ILE A 187 -13.72 -19.63 2.34
C ILE A 187 -12.82 -20.85 2.62
N ASN A 188 -11.97 -20.75 3.64
CA ASN A 188 -11.25 -21.92 4.15
C ASN A 188 -12.15 -22.71 5.09
N LEU A 189 -12.16 -24.02 4.96
CA LEU A 189 -13.05 -24.91 5.69
C LEU A 189 -12.25 -25.79 6.64
N GLU A 190 -12.67 -25.89 7.90
CA GLU A 190 -12.03 -26.78 8.87
C GLU A 190 -13.06 -27.57 9.66
N ALA A 191 -12.90 -28.90 9.71
CA ALA A 191 -13.60 -29.77 10.66
C ALA A 191 -12.62 -30.25 11.73
N HIS A 192 -12.95 -30.04 13.00
CA HIS A 192 -12.03 -30.22 14.12
C HIS A 192 -12.40 -31.41 14.99
N ASN A 193 -11.36 -32.10 15.49
CA ASN A 193 -11.44 -33.03 16.61
C ASN A 193 -12.59 -34.05 16.54
N GLY A 194 -12.71 -34.74 15.41
CA GLY A 194 -13.77 -35.75 15.21
C GLY A 194 -15.10 -35.20 14.68
N ALA A 195 -15.24 -33.88 14.51
CA ALA A 195 -16.41 -33.29 13.89
C ALA A 195 -16.49 -33.60 12.40
N VAL A 196 -17.73 -33.56 11.90
CA VAL A 196 -18.05 -33.60 10.49
C VAL A 196 -18.63 -32.26 10.04
N LEU A 197 -17.93 -31.58 9.14
CA LEU A 197 -18.48 -30.41 8.44
C LEU A 197 -19.14 -30.87 7.14
N THR A 198 -20.42 -30.61 6.98
CA THR A 198 -21.12 -30.77 5.71
C THR A 198 -21.33 -29.41 5.06
N ILE A 199 -20.94 -29.25 3.80
CA ILE A 199 -21.30 -28.10 2.98
C ILE A 199 -22.45 -28.55 2.08
N GLN A 200 -23.61 -27.92 2.19
CA GLN A 200 -24.81 -28.28 1.46
C GLN A 200 -25.26 -27.12 0.58
N ALA A 201 -25.38 -27.33 -0.73
CA ALA A 201 -26.04 -26.36 -1.59
C ALA A 201 -27.57 -26.44 -1.42
N ALA A 202 -28.22 -25.29 -1.25
CA ALA A 202 -29.67 -25.20 -1.27
C ALA A 202 -30.23 -25.48 -2.68
N SER A 203 -31.56 -25.57 -2.79
CA SER A 203 -32.23 -25.63 -4.09
C SER A 203 -31.83 -24.43 -4.97
N GLY A 204 -31.54 -24.68 -6.24
CA GLY A 204 -31.08 -23.64 -7.18
C GLY A 204 -29.60 -23.24 -7.05
N VAL A 205 -28.86 -23.85 -6.13
CA VAL A 205 -27.41 -23.64 -5.95
C VAL A 205 -26.64 -24.86 -6.42
N ALA A 206 -25.57 -24.66 -7.19
CA ALA A 206 -24.69 -25.70 -7.66
C ALA A 206 -23.39 -25.75 -6.84
N LEU A 207 -23.00 -26.95 -6.42
CA LEU A 207 -21.70 -27.24 -5.80
C LEU A 207 -21.00 -28.30 -6.64
N ASN A 208 -19.78 -28.02 -7.11
CA ASN A 208 -19.05 -28.89 -8.06
C ASN A 208 -19.92 -29.33 -9.24
N TYR A 209 -20.54 -28.34 -9.91
CA TYR A 209 -21.41 -28.55 -11.08
C TYR A 209 -22.68 -29.38 -10.82
N THR A 210 -22.98 -29.71 -9.57
CA THR A 210 -24.16 -30.49 -9.18
C THR A 210 -25.16 -29.60 -8.45
N ALA A 211 -26.37 -29.45 -8.99
CA ALA A 211 -27.46 -28.72 -8.34
C ALA A 211 -27.86 -29.42 -7.02
N GLY A 212 -27.92 -28.66 -5.92
CA GLY A 212 -28.14 -29.23 -4.58
C GLY A 212 -27.00 -30.12 -4.09
N GLY A 213 -25.81 -30.02 -4.71
CA GLY A 213 -24.64 -30.82 -4.35
C GLY A 213 -24.17 -30.60 -2.92
N SER A 214 -23.47 -31.59 -2.38
CA SER A 214 -22.93 -31.56 -1.01
C SER A 214 -21.47 -32.01 -0.97
N GLY A 215 -20.68 -31.45 -0.06
CA GLY A 215 -19.33 -31.90 0.27
C GLY A 215 -19.20 -32.17 1.77
N LYS A 216 -18.39 -33.16 2.18
CA LYS A 216 -18.26 -33.56 3.58
C LYS A 216 -16.79 -33.61 3.98
N PHE A 217 -16.44 -32.96 5.08
CA PHE A 217 -15.12 -32.99 5.70
C PHE A 217 -15.23 -33.72 7.02
N THR A 218 -14.73 -34.95 7.06
CA THR A 218 -14.77 -35.78 8.26
C THR A 218 -13.42 -35.72 8.94
N SER A 219 -13.38 -35.19 10.16
CA SER A 219 -12.19 -35.21 10.99
C SER A 219 -12.17 -36.44 11.91
N THR A 220 -10.98 -36.80 12.38
CA THR A 220 -10.78 -37.79 13.46
C THR A 220 -10.43 -37.04 14.75
N ALA A 221 -10.72 -37.62 15.91
CA ALA A 221 -10.28 -37.07 17.20
C ALA A 221 -8.78 -36.73 17.16
N GLY A 222 -8.41 -35.56 17.68
CA GLY A 222 -7.04 -35.03 17.66
C GLY A 222 -6.55 -34.50 16.30
N ASN A 223 -7.39 -34.46 15.26
CA ASN A 223 -7.01 -33.98 13.93
C ASN A 223 -7.91 -32.84 13.43
N VAL A 224 -7.48 -32.21 12.33
CA VAL A 224 -8.26 -31.22 11.58
C VAL A 224 -8.32 -31.65 10.12
N ARG A 225 -9.51 -31.61 9.54
CA ARG A 225 -9.71 -31.80 8.10
C ARG A 225 -9.91 -30.45 7.43
N PHE A 226 -9.02 -30.10 6.51
CA PHE A 226 -9.03 -28.84 5.77
C PHE A 226 -9.75 -28.98 4.44
N GLY A 227 -10.34 -27.87 4.00
CA GLY A 227 -11.03 -27.73 2.74
C GLY A 227 -11.03 -26.31 2.24
N PHE A 228 -11.55 -26.14 1.03
CA PHE A 228 -11.63 -24.85 0.39
C PHE A 228 -12.90 -24.74 -0.45
N LEU A 229 -13.58 -23.60 -0.33
CA LEU A 229 -14.75 -23.24 -1.13
C LEU A 229 -14.44 -21.95 -1.90
N ARG A 230 -14.84 -21.90 -3.18
CA ARG A 230 -14.74 -20.68 -4.01
C ARG A 230 -16.03 -20.45 -4.78
N LYS A 231 -16.48 -19.20 -4.83
CA LYS A 231 -17.61 -18.81 -5.67
C LYS A 231 -17.18 -18.72 -7.13
N THR A 232 -17.96 -19.33 -8.02
CA THR A 232 -17.69 -19.37 -9.48
C THR A 232 -18.76 -18.69 -10.31
N GLY A 233 -19.94 -18.41 -9.74
CA GLY A 233 -21.04 -17.71 -10.39
C GLY A 233 -22.16 -17.35 -9.40
N ALA A 234 -23.27 -16.78 -9.89
CA ALA A 234 -24.35 -16.23 -9.07
C ALA A 234 -24.85 -17.23 -7.99
N ASN A 235 -25.02 -18.49 -8.36
CA ASN A 235 -25.42 -19.58 -7.47
C ASN A 235 -24.53 -20.82 -7.68
N SER A 236 -23.25 -20.61 -7.95
CA SER A 236 -22.32 -21.68 -8.30
C SER A 236 -21.04 -21.61 -7.48
N TYR A 237 -20.64 -22.75 -6.93
CA TYR A 237 -19.46 -22.90 -6.09
C TYR A 237 -18.65 -24.12 -6.49
N ILE A 238 -17.34 -24.05 -6.30
CA ILE A 238 -16.44 -25.20 -6.35
C ILE A 238 -15.87 -25.43 -4.96
N ILE A 239 -15.78 -26.69 -4.58
CA ILE A 239 -15.26 -27.15 -3.30
C ILE A 239 -14.21 -28.25 -3.51
N SER A 240 -13.16 -28.23 -2.70
CA SER A 240 -12.09 -29.22 -2.70
C SER A 240 -11.67 -29.60 -1.27
N GLY A 241 -10.96 -30.73 -1.15
CA GLY A 241 -10.49 -31.27 0.14
C GLY A 241 -11.52 -32.11 0.90
N GLN A 242 -12.69 -32.34 0.30
CA GLN A 242 -13.73 -33.25 0.80
C GLN A 242 -13.21 -34.68 0.86
#